data_AF-A0A483KER6-F1
#
_entry.id   AF-A0A483KER6-F1
#
_cell.length_a   1.000
_cell.length_b   1.000
_cell.length_c   1.000
_cell.angle_alpha   90.00
_cell.angle_beta   90.00
_cell.angle_gamma   90.00
#
_symmetry.space_group_name_H-M   'P 1'
#
loop_
_entity.id
_entity.type
_entity.pdbx_description
1 polymer ?
#
loop_
_entity_poly.entity_id
_entity_poly.type
_entity_poly.pdbx_seq_one_letter_code
_entity_poly.pdbx_strand_id
1 'polypeptide(L)'
;MFNHDDNFQYDYAPILSLSPSEMMALEQLPGKDKDNILPVIPLKGWASSQQLENSLLRIEKSIDDRKWVASIDKDYLLNNKTFLFTGKYPREVFYQLKELLQPTNGYDNWYKFLVKTIHAIPVVNLEESSALELQIKKLYSLDRGIVFIFDLKNMTLSYYHDVIHLISKMGIQDLL
;
A
#
# COMPACT_ATOMS: atom_id res chain seq x y z
N MET A 1 13.20 22.48 11.16
CA MET A 1 12.81 23.04 9.85
C MET A 1 13.27 22.01 8.84
N PHE A 2 12.39 21.07 8.48
CA PHE A 2 12.71 20.08 7.45
C PHE A 2 12.75 20.84 6.12
N ASN A 3 13.86 20.75 5.40
CA ASN A 3 14.04 21.42 4.13
C ASN A 3 12.93 20.97 3.18
N HIS A 4 12.14 21.94 2.69
CA HIS A 4 11.37 21.77 1.47
C HIS A 4 12.40 21.69 0.33
N ASP A 5 12.82 20.48 -0.01
CA ASP A 5 13.10 20.23 -1.42
C ASP A 5 11.73 20.27 -2.13
N ASP A 6 11.64 21.05 -3.21
CA ASP A 6 10.46 21.30 -4.06
C ASP A 6 9.89 20.02 -4.75
N ASN A 7 10.14 18.83 -4.21
CA ASN A 7 9.89 17.55 -4.87
C ASN A 7 8.60 16.84 -4.42
N PHE A 8 7.96 17.24 -3.32
CA PHE A 8 6.68 16.65 -2.90
C PHE A 8 5.51 17.56 -3.29
N GLN A 9 4.73 17.13 -4.28
CA GLN A 9 3.68 17.94 -4.91
C GLN A 9 2.34 17.93 -4.17
N TYR A 10 2.24 17.20 -3.06
CA TYR A 10 0.99 17.02 -2.33
C TYR A 10 1.05 17.73 -0.98
N ASP A 11 -0.03 18.41 -0.63
CA ASP A 11 -0.17 19.11 0.65
C ASP A 11 -0.51 18.14 1.79
N TYR A 12 -1.12 17.00 1.47
CA TYR A 12 -1.67 16.08 2.46
C TYR A 12 -1.75 14.64 1.94
N ALA A 13 -1.48 13.67 2.83
CA ALA A 13 -1.59 12.25 2.53
C ALA A 13 -2.60 11.55 3.45
N PRO A 14 -3.92 11.61 3.15
CA PRO A 14 -4.93 10.97 3.99
C PRO A 14 -4.85 9.45 3.90
N ILE A 15 -4.93 8.77 5.04
CA ILE A 15 -5.20 7.33 5.05
C ILE A 15 -6.71 7.14 4.89
N LEU A 16 -7.13 6.61 3.73
CA LEU A 16 -8.53 6.39 3.40
C LEU A 16 -8.83 4.90 3.32
N SER A 17 -9.86 4.46 4.03
CA SER A 17 -10.29 3.07 3.93
C SER A 17 -11.19 2.86 2.71
N LEU A 18 -11.27 1.63 2.19
CA LEU A 18 -12.23 1.24 1.13
C LEU A 18 -13.68 1.13 1.61
N SER A 19 -14.14 2.05 2.45
CA SER A 19 -15.55 2.14 2.85
C SER A 19 -16.37 2.87 1.78
N PRO A 20 -17.68 2.58 1.64
CA PRO A 20 -18.53 3.32 0.71
C PRO A 20 -18.49 4.83 0.94
N SER A 21 -18.53 5.28 2.21
CA SER A 21 -18.56 6.69 2.57
C SER A 21 -17.27 7.43 2.21
N GLU A 22 -16.09 6.86 2.51
CA GLU A 22 -14.80 7.49 2.17
C GLU A 22 -14.57 7.53 0.67
N MET A 23 -14.89 6.45 -0.04
CA MET A 23 -14.74 6.43 -1.50
C MET A 23 -15.73 7.37 -2.18
N MET A 24 -16.95 7.53 -1.65
CA MET A 24 -17.90 8.53 -2.14
C MET A 24 -17.39 9.95 -1.85
N ALA A 25 -16.87 10.21 -0.66
CA ALA A 25 -16.30 11.51 -0.32
C ALA A 25 -15.13 11.87 -1.25
N LEU A 26 -14.22 10.91 -1.51
CA LEU A 26 -13.11 11.09 -2.44
C LEU A 26 -13.60 11.30 -3.88
N GLU A 27 -14.62 10.57 -4.32
CA GLU A 27 -15.22 10.74 -5.65
C GLU A 27 -15.83 12.14 -5.84
N GLN A 28 -16.53 12.65 -4.82
CA GLN A 28 -17.19 13.97 -4.83
C GLN A 28 -16.24 15.14 -4.55
N LEU A 29 -14.99 14.87 -4.16
CA LEU A 29 -14.01 15.91 -3.89
C LEU A 29 -13.74 16.71 -5.18
N PRO A 30 -13.68 18.05 -5.16
CA PRO A 30 -13.34 18.84 -6.33
C PRO A 30 -11.97 18.43 -6.90
N GLY A 31 -11.82 18.46 -8.23
CA GLY A 31 -10.59 18.03 -8.90
C GLY A 31 -9.33 18.73 -8.36
N LYS A 32 -9.42 20.05 -8.14
CA LYS A 32 -8.33 20.84 -7.56
C LYS A 32 -7.88 20.33 -6.18
N ASP A 33 -8.83 19.92 -5.35
CA ASP A 33 -8.52 19.40 -4.01
C ASP A 33 -7.97 17.97 -4.10
N LYS A 34 -8.44 17.16 -5.05
CA LYS A 34 -7.85 15.83 -5.34
C LYS A 34 -6.40 15.94 -5.81
N ASP A 35 -6.07 16.95 -6.61
CA ASP A 35 -4.71 17.16 -7.14
C ASP A 35 -3.70 17.46 -6.01
N ASN A 36 -4.16 18.01 -4.88
CA ASN A 36 -3.33 18.37 -3.75
C ASN A 36 -3.17 17.24 -2.71
N ILE A 37 -3.80 16.08 -2.89
CA ILE A 37 -3.73 14.97 -1.94
C ILE A 37 -3.09 13.72 -2.53
N LEU A 38 -2.35 13.00 -1.71
CA LEU A 38 -1.81 11.67 -2.01
C LEU A 38 -2.44 10.63 -1.06
N PRO A 39 -3.61 10.08 -1.38
CA PRO A 39 -4.28 9.18 -0.46
C PRO A 39 -3.51 7.87 -0.32
N VAL A 40 -3.37 7.42 0.92
CA VAL A 40 -2.89 6.09 1.29
C VAL A 40 -4.10 5.19 1.45
N ILE A 41 -4.22 4.17 0.60
CA ILE A 41 -5.39 3.29 0.57
C ILE A 41 -4.95 1.86 0.91
N PRO A 42 -5.25 1.39 2.14
CA PRO A 42 -5.08 -0.02 2.50
C PRO A 42 -6.05 -0.91 1.74
N LEU A 43 -5.51 -1.74 0.86
CA LEU A 43 -6.24 -2.70 0.05
C LEU A 43 -6.90 -3.75 0.94
N LYS A 44 -8.22 -3.86 0.77
CA LYS A 44 -9.11 -4.85 1.36
C LYS A 44 -10.24 -5.16 0.38
N GLY A 45 -11.09 -6.13 0.71
CA GLY A 45 -12.31 -6.36 -0.08
C GLY A 45 -13.30 -5.21 0.04
N TRP A 46 -13.70 -4.63 -1.09
CA TRP A 46 -14.73 -3.58 -1.12
C TRP A 46 -16.13 -4.17 -0.89
N ALA A 47 -16.87 -3.64 0.08
CA ALA A 47 -18.21 -4.07 0.44
C ALA A 47 -18.31 -5.61 0.59
N SER A 48 -19.26 -6.24 -0.10
CA SER A 48 -19.45 -7.71 -0.17
C SER A 48 -18.70 -8.37 -1.33
N SER A 49 -17.82 -7.66 -2.03
CA SER A 49 -17.08 -8.19 -3.19
C SER A 49 -16.30 -9.45 -2.84
N GLN A 50 -16.29 -10.39 -3.78
CA GLN A 50 -15.45 -11.57 -3.76
C GLN A 50 -14.07 -11.32 -4.36
N GLN A 51 -13.90 -10.31 -5.21
CA GLN A 51 -12.68 -10.09 -5.99
C GLN A 51 -12.01 -8.78 -5.60
N LEU A 52 -10.68 -8.78 -5.50
CA LEU A 52 -9.85 -7.60 -5.24
C LEU A 52 -9.94 -6.58 -6.39
N GLU A 53 -10.15 -7.03 -7.62
CA GLU A 53 -10.34 -6.17 -8.79
C GLU A 53 -11.47 -5.14 -8.58
N ASN A 54 -12.57 -5.51 -7.92
CA ASN A 54 -13.63 -4.56 -7.62
C ASN A 54 -13.20 -3.45 -6.66
N SER A 55 -12.21 -3.71 -5.80
CA SER A 55 -11.61 -2.67 -4.97
C SER A 55 -10.79 -1.70 -5.82
N LEU A 56 -10.04 -2.20 -6.81
CA LEU A 56 -9.29 -1.36 -7.75
C LEU A 56 -10.22 -0.48 -8.58
N LEU A 57 -11.26 -1.07 -9.19
CA LEU A 57 -12.27 -0.32 -9.94
C LEU A 57 -12.92 0.77 -9.07
N ARG A 58 -13.13 0.50 -7.78
CA ARG A 58 -13.68 1.50 -6.86
C ARG A 58 -12.70 2.65 -6.61
N ILE A 59 -11.41 2.35 -6.43
CA ILE A 59 -10.36 3.36 -6.24
C ILE A 59 -10.23 4.22 -7.50
N GLU A 60 -10.09 3.59 -8.67
CA GLU A 60 -9.99 4.26 -9.97
C GLU A 60 -11.17 5.18 -10.21
N LYS A 61 -12.40 4.72 -9.92
CA LYS A 61 -13.60 5.57 -10.01
C LYS A 61 -13.55 6.78 -9.06
N SER A 62 -12.88 6.67 -7.91
CA SER A 62 -12.86 7.72 -6.90
C SER A 62 -11.79 8.78 -7.17
N ILE A 63 -10.63 8.35 -7.67
CA ILE A 63 -9.43 9.18 -7.80
C ILE A 63 -9.04 9.50 -9.26
N ASP A 64 -9.73 8.88 -10.22
CA ASP A 64 -9.42 8.92 -11.64
C ASP A 64 -7.99 8.38 -11.90
N ASP A 65 -7.20 9.09 -12.72
CA ASP A 65 -5.83 8.72 -13.08
C ASP A 65 -4.76 9.25 -12.11
N ARG A 66 -5.16 9.73 -10.91
CA ARG A 66 -4.21 10.30 -9.94
C ARG A 66 -3.47 9.22 -9.18
N LYS A 67 -2.24 9.56 -8.77
CA LYS A 67 -1.42 8.68 -7.94
C LYS A 67 -2.05 8.48 -6.56
N TRP A 68 -1.85 7.29 -6.01
CA TRP A 68 -2.24 6.92 -4.66
C TRP A 68 -1.27 5.89 -4.09
N VAL A 69 -1.12 5.85 -2.78
CA VAL A 69 -0.22 4.90 -2.11
C VAL A 69 -0.97 3.60 -1.85
N ALA A 70 -0.48 2.52 -2.43
CA ALA A 70 -1.08 1.21 -2.29
C ALA A 70 -0.44 0.42 -1.15
N SER A 71 -1.16 0.32 -0.03
CA SER A 71 -0.81 -0.57 1.08
C SER A 71 -1.77 -1.76 1.13
N ILE A 72 -1.46 -2.80 1.91
CA ILE A 72 -2.37 -3.93 2.16
C ILE A 72 -2.88 -3.81 3.59
N ASP A 73 -4.20 -3.89 3.77
CA ASP A 73 -4.83 -3.93 5.10
C ASP A 73 -4.58 -5.31 5.73
N LYS A 74 -3.50 -5.42 6.50
CA LYS A 74 -3.10 -6.66 7.18
C LYS A 74 -4.07 -7.02 8.29
N ASP A 75 -4.61 -6.04 8.99
CA ASP A 75 -5.60 -6.27 10.05
C ASP A 75 -6.89 -6.89 9.50
N TYR A 76 -7.28 -6.52 8.27
CA TYR A 76 -8.40 -7.14 7.58
C TYR A 76 -8.24 -8.65 7.39
N LEU A 77 -7.00 -9.14 7.22
CA LEU A 77 -6.69 -10.57 7.15
C LEU A 77 -6.58 -11.19 8.55
N LEU A 78 -5.72 -10.62 9.41
CA LEU A 78 -5.35 -11.20 10.70
C LEU A 78 -6.53 -11.28 11.68
N ASN A 79 -7.41 -10.28 11.67
CA ASN A 79 -8.54 -10.18 12.59
C ASN A 79 -9.85 -10.74 12.02
N ASN A 80 -9.78 -11.52 10.93
CA ASN A 80 -10.97 -12.13 10.33
C ASN A 80 -11.56 -13.23 11.23
N LYS A 81 -12.65 -12.91 11.93
CA LYS A 81 -13.32 -13.83 12.88
C LYS A 81 -13.69 -15.18 12.27
N THR A 82 -14.17 -15.20 11.02
CA THR A 82 -14.54 -16.45 10.35
C THR A 82 -13.33 -17.35 10.14
N PHE A 83 -12.20 -16.79 9.69
CA PHE A 83 -10.95 -17.53 9.55
C PHE A 83 -10.43 -18.02 10.89
N LEU A 84 -10.44 -17.17 11.92
CA LEU A 84 -10.01 -17.54 13.27
C LEU A 84 -10.84 -18.70 13.86
N PHE A 85 -12.12 -18.80 13.51
CA PHE A 85 -13.01 -19.86 14.00
C PHE A 85 -13.00 -21.13 13.11
N THR A 86 -12.87 -20.98 11.80
CA THR A 86 -13.08 -22.08 10.83
C THR A 86 -11.83 -22.51 10.07
N GLY A 87 -10.75 -21.73 10.15
CA GLY A 87 -9.53 -21.92 9.35
C GLY A 87 -9.68 -21.56 7.86
N LYS A 88 -10.84 -21.01 7.45
CA LYS A 88 -11.12 -20.63 6.05
C LYS A 88 -11.64 -19.20 5.96
N TYR A 89 -11.19 -18.48 4.94
CA TYR A 89 -11.71 -17.14 4.70
C TYR A 89 -13.11 -17.22 4.09
N PRO A 90 -14.00 -16.27 4.42
CA PRO A 90 -15.38 -16.29 3.94
C PRO A 90 -15.49 -15.85 2.46
N ARG A 91 -14.45 -15.25 1.89
CA ARG A 91 -14.45 -14.66 0.54
C ARG A 91 -13.11 -14.84 -0.16
N GLU A 92 -13.15 -14.88 -1.48
CA GLU A 92 -11.95 -15.10 -2.31
C GLU A 92 -10.91 -13.97 -2.18
N VAL A 93 -11.36 -12.73 -2.02
CA VAL A 93 -10.51 -11.54 -1.88
C VAL A 93 -9.49 -11.65 -0.74
N PHE A 94 -9.81 -12.37 0.34
CA PHE A 94 -8.84 -12.59 1.43
C PHE A 94 -7.70 -13.50 0.98
N TYR A 95 -7.97 -14.52 0.17
CA TYR A 95 -6.93 -15.39 -0.39
C TYR A 95 -6.06 -14.63 -1.38
N GLN A 96 -6.66 -13.77 -2.22
CA GLN A 96 -5.91 -12.88 -3.12
C GLN A 96 -4.99 -11.93 -2.35
N LEU A 97 -5.48 -11.27 -1.30
CA LEU A 97 -4.66 -10.39 -0.46
C LEU A 97 -3.53 -11.17 0.25
N LYS A 98 -3.81 -12.38 0.75
CA LYS A 98 -2.80 -13.27 1.35
C LYS A 98 -1.73 -13.67 0.33
N GLU A 99 -2.12 -13.90 -0.92
CA GLU A 99 -1.20 -14.24 -2.01
C GLU A 99 -0.25 -13.06 -2.34
N LEU A 100 -0.75 -11.82 -2.29
CA LEU A 100 0.09 -10.62 -2.46
C LEU A 100 1.13 -10.46 -1.33
N LEU A 101 0.79 -10.91 -0.11
CA LEU A 101 1.70 -10.88 1.05
C LEU A 101 2.69 -12.05 1.10
N GLN A 102 2.77 -12.91 0.08
CA GLN A 102 3.78 -13.96 0.08
C GLN A 102 5.18 -13.36 -0.17
N PRO A 103 6.16 -13.53 0.74
CA PRO A 103 7.48 -12.91 0.62
C PRO A 103 8.35 -13.53 -0.49
N THR A 104 7.87 -14.60 -1.13
CA THR A 104 8.57 -15.35 -2.17
C THR A 104 9.15 -14.43 -3.24
N ASN A 105 10.46 -14.58 -3.49
CA ASN A 105 11.20 -13.81 -4.48
C ASN A 105 11.04 -12.28 -4.30
N GLY A 106 11.08 -11.78 -3.06
CA GLY A 106 10.96 -10.35 -2.78
C GLY A 106 9.55 -9.82 -3.03
N TYR A 107 8.52 -10.55 -2.59
CA TYR A 107 7.10 -10.22 -2.82
C TYR A 107 6.74 -10.10 -4.30
N ASP A 108 7.07 -11.10 -5.10
CA ASP A 108 6.88 -11.07 -6.55
C ASP A 108 5.41 -10.90 -6.99
N ASN A 109 4.47 -11.46 -6.23
CA ASN A 109 3.04 -11.30 -6.47
C ASN A 109 2.60 -9.84 -6.29
N TRP A 110 3.11 -9.18 -5.24
CA TRP A 110 2.87 -7.75 -5.00
C TRP A 110 3.45 -6.89 -6.12
N TYR A 111 4.69 -7.16 -6.53
CA TYR A 111 5.31 -6.47 -7.66
C TYR A 111 4.49 -6.62 -8.96
N LYS A 112 4.09 -7.85 -9.31
CA LYS A 112 3.27 -8.12 -10.51
C LYS A 112 1.91 -7.42 -10.46
N PHE A 113 1.31 -7.32 -9.28
CA PHE A 113 0.07 -6.57 -9.07
C PHE A 113 0.27 -5.07 -9.34
N LEU A 114 1.35 -4.48 -8.83
CA LEU A 114 1.67 -3.07 -9.01
C LEU A 114 2.08 -2.72 -10.45
N VAL A 115 2.72 -3.64 -11.18
CA VAL A 115 3.01 -3.47 -12.62
C VAL A 115 1.71 -3.19 -13.39
N LYS A 116 0.61 -3.88 -13.03
CA LYS A 116 -0.70 -3.71 -13.66
C LYS A 116 -1.44 -2.45 -13.19
N THR A 117 -1.11 -1.94 -12.00
CA THR A 117 -1.82 -0.82 -11.36
C THR A 117 -0.99 0.45 -11.49
N ILE A 118 -1.03 1.10 -12.65
CA ILE A 118 -0.04 2.12 -13.06
C ILE A 118 0.04 3.35 -12.15
N HIS A 119 -1.09 3.76 -11.55
CA HIS A 119 -1.16 4.93 -10.68
C HIS A 119 -0.84 4.62 -9.20
N ALA A 120 -0.65 3.35 -8.85
CA ALA A 120 -0.30 2.96 -7.49
C ALA A 120 1.20 3.21 -7.22
N ILE A 121 1.48 4.00 -6.18
CA ILE A 121 2.79 4.12 -5.56
C ILE A 121 2.99 2.92 -4.63
N PRO A 122 4.08 2.15 -4.79
CA PRO A 122 4.32 0.94 -4.03
C PRO A 122 4.67 1.22 -2.57
N VAL A 123 4.10 0.42 -1.66
CA VAL A 123 4.54 0.34 -0.26
C VAL A 123 5.41 -0.90 -0.06
N VAL A 124 6.50 -0.74 0.69
CA VAL A 124 7.36 -1.86 1.10
C VAL A 124 6.72 -2.63 2.25
N ASN A 125 6.61 -3.95 2.10
CA ASN A 125 6.25 -4.82 3.21
C ASN A 125 7.47 -5.10 4.09
N LEU A 126 7.38 -4.68 5.35
CA LEU A 126 8.44 -4.78 6.34
C LEU A 126 8.42 -6.06 7.18
N GLU A 127 7.55 -7.04 6.91
CA GLU A 127 7.44 -8.23 7.77
C GLU A 127 8.58 -9.25 7.61
N GLU A 128 9.16 -9.35 6.42
CA GLU A 128 10.15 -10.39 6.10
C GLU A 128 11.48 -9.76 5.69
N SER A 129 12.41 -9.69 6.65
CA SER A 129 13.72 -9.05 6.48
C SER A 129 14.53 -9.70 5.34
N SER A 130 14.40 -11.01 5.15
CA SER A 130 15.15 -11.73 4.10
C SER A 130 14.71 -11.34 2.68
N ALA A 131 13.46 -10.89 2.52
CA ALA A 131 12.89 -10.47 1.24
C ALA A 131 13.08 -8.98 0.96
N LEU A 132 13.53 -8.19 1.95
CA LEU A 132 13.47 -6.73 1.95
C LEU A 132 14.31 -6.09 0.84
N GLU A 133 15.59 -6.43 0.71
CA GLU A 133 16.48 -5.82 -0.29
C GLU A 133 15.98 -6.09 -1.72
N LEU A 134 15.57 -7.32 -2.01
CA LEU A 134 15.06 -7.71 -3.34
C LEU A 134 13.72 -7.02 -3.64
N GLN A 135 12.82 -6.96 -2.66
CA GLN A 135 11.56 -6.24 -2.78
C GLN A 135 11.80 -4.77 -3.10
N ILE A 136 12.67 -4.10 -2.35
CA ILE A 136 12.98 -2.68 -2.57
C ILE A 136 13.54 -2.47 -3.99
N LYS A 137 14.48 -3.31 -4.44
CA LYS A 137 14.99 -3.24 -5.84
C LYS A 137 13.88 -3.37 -6.88
N LYS A 138 12.96 -4.32 -6.69
CA LYS A 138 11.81 -4.52 -7.60
C LYS A 138 10.87 -3.32 -7.58
N LEU A 139 10.45 -2.87 -6.41
CA LEU A 139 9.51 -1.77 -6.28
C LEU A 139 10.11 -0.44 -6.79
N TYR A 140 11.39 -0.18 -6.52
CA TYR A 140 12.09 0.99 -7.03
C TYR A 140 12.20 0.99 -8.56
N SER A 141 12.31 -0.19 -9.20
CA SER A 141 12.34 -0.30 -10.66
C SER A 141 11.03 0.11 -11.36
N LEU A 142 9.94 0.32 -10.60
CA LEU A 142 8.68 0.84 -11.14
C LEU A 142 8.72 2.33 -11.47
N ASP A 143 9.69 3.09 -10.95
CA ASP A 143 9.88 4.53 -11.18
C ASP A 143 8.64 5.38 -10.80
N ARG A 144 8.08 5.11 -9.63
CA ARG A 144 6.86 5.76 -9.11
C ARG A 144 7.03 6.31 -7.69
N GLY A 145 8.25 6.37 -7.19
CA GLY A 145 8.56 6.51 -5.76
C GLY A 145 8.30 5.23 -4.98
N ILE A 146 8.76 5.19 -3.74
CA ILE A 146 8.55 4.06 -2.84
C ILE A 146 8.19 4.56 -1.45
N VAL A 147 7.20 3.94 -0.83
CA VAL A 147 6.67 4.36 0.48
C VAL A 147 7.02 3.36 1.56
N PHE A 148 7.42 3.88 2.73
CA PHE A 148 7.66 3.08 3.94
C PHE A 148 6.67 3.46 5.05
N ILE A 149 5.79 2.53 5.42
CA ILE A 149 4.85 2.73 6.53
C ILE A 149 5.34 1.93 7.73
N PHE A 150 5.85 2.62 8.75
CA PHE A 150 6.36 2.00 9.97
C PHE A 150 5.26 1.86 11.02
N ASP A 151 4.92 0.62 11.38
CA ASP A 151 4.08 0.34 12.54
C ASP A 151 4.93 0.28 13.81
N LEU A 152 5.05 1.43 14.48
CA LEU A 152 5.84 1.58 15.70
C LEU A 152 5.35 0.73 16.88
N LYS A 153 4.13 0.17 16.83
CA LYS A 153 3.62 -0.70 17.90
C LYS A 153 4.16 -2.12 17.78
N ASN A 154 4.33 -2.59 16.55
CA ASN A 154 4.68 -3.98 16.25
C ASN A 154 6.12 -4.16 15.75
N MET A 155 6.88 -3.06 15.64
CA MET A 155 8.26 -3.07 15.17
C MET A 155 9.26 -2.83 16.31
N THR A 156 10.35 -3.60 16.34
CA THR A 156 11.45 -3.35 17.28
C THR A 156 12.33 -2.20 16.80
N LEU A 157 12.92 -1.46 17.74
CA LEU A 157 13.83 -0.36 17.39
C LEU A 157 15.07 -0.83 16.62
N SER A 158 15.58 -2.03 16.91
CA SER A 158 16.71 -2.61 16.17
C SER A 158 16.35 -2.83 14.71
N TYR A 159 15.18 -3.42 14.45
CA TYR A 159 14.75 -3.68 13.09
C TYR A 159 14.45 -2.39 12.33
N TYR A 160 13.89 -1.37 13.01
CA TYR A 160 13.75 -0.03 12.43
C TYR A 160 15.10 0.53 11.95
N HIS A 161 16.14 0.47 12.77
CA HIS A 161 17.48 0.90 12.38
C HIS A 161 18.04 0.09 11.21
N ASP A 162 17.82 -1.23 11.18
CA ASP A 162 18.26 -2.10 10.08
C ASP A 162 17.62 -1.68 8.75
N VAL A 163 16.32 -1.37 8.75
CA VAL A 163 15.59 -0.88 7.58
C VAL A 163 16.15 0.47 7.11
N ILE A 164 16.32 1.44 8.02
CA ILE A 164 16.87 2.76 7.68
C ILE A 164 18.29 2.66 7.12
N HIS A 165 19.15 1.83 7.73
CA HIS A 165 20.51 1.60 7.26
C HIS A 165 20.52 0.95 5.87
N LEU A 166 19.62 -0.02 5.61
CA LEU A 166 19.48 -0.62 4.30
C LEU A 166 19.07 0.42 3.24
N ILE A 167 18.06 1.24 3.53
CA ILE A 167 17.59 2.30 2.62
C ILE A 167 18.74 3.26 2.28
N SER A 168 19.47 3.72 3.30
CA SER A 168 20.61 4.62 3.12
C SER A 168 21.72 3.98 2.28
N LYS A 169 22.06 2.71 2.55
CA LYS A 169 23.05 1.94 1.77
C LYS A 169 22.65 1.79 0.30
N MET A 170 21.36 1.64 0.02
CA MET A 170 20.84 1.49 -1.35
C MET A 170 20.78 2.81 -2.12
N GLY A 171 20.96 3.96 -1.47
CA GLY A 171 21.01 5.27 -2.13
C GLY A 171 19.70 5.69 -2.79
N ILE A 172 18.56 5.27 -2.21
CA ILE A 172 17.23 5.56 -2.74
C ILE A 172 16.90 7.03 -2.49
N GLN A 173 16.50 7.76 -3.54
CA GLN A 173 16.29 9.21 -3.49
C GLN A 173 14.80 9.59 -3.46
N ASP A 174 13.91 8.76 -4.01
CA ASP A 174 12.47 9.02 -4.10
C ASP A 174 11.70 8.24 -3.02
N LEU A 175 11.82 8.73 -1.78
CA LEU A 175 11.30 8.10 -0.56
C LEU A 175 10.14 8.92 0.03
N LEU A 176 9.05 8.22 0.37
CA LEU A 176 7.87 8.76 1.05
C LEU A 176 7.54 8.02 2.34
#